data_AF-A0A3S1A6E5-F1
#
_entry.id   AF-A0A3S1A6E5-F1
#
_cell.length_a   1.000
_cell.length_b   1.000
_cell.length_c   1.000
_cell.angle_alpha   90.00
_cell.angle_beta   90.00
_cell.angle_gamma   90.00
#
_symmetry.space_group_name_H-M   'P 1'
#
loop_
_entity.id
_entity.type
_entity.pdbx_description
1 polymer ?
#
loop_
_entity_poly.entity_id
_entity_poly.type
_entity_poly.pdbx_seq_one_letter_code
_entity_poly.pdbx_strand_id
1 'polypeptide(L)'
;MYTETGTHGSNREVLGIIPHIDSNQLANAIRLGNIAQALEFGERLINCNEPALKITATLTTTFRTWLTVKQMIITGCQDDNKIAQLADVKNPKRLYYIRQEVANCCVNKLKNSLKMLLELELILKFGVDEKLALQTQIIKLCS
;
A
#
# COMPACT_ATOMS: atom_id res chain seq x y z
N MET A 1 -10.09 -24.71 -52.37
CA MET A 1 -8.64 -24.75 -52.62
C MET A 1 -8.02 -23.64 -51.77
N TYR A 2 -7.12 -24.02 -50.86
CA TYR A 2 -6.30 -23.19 -49.96
C TYR A 2 -5.57 -22.05 -50.73
N THR A 3 -5.15 -20.92 -50.16
CA THR A 3 -4.21 -20.76 -49.03
C THR A 3 -4.24 -19.38 -48.35
N GLU A 4 -3.82 -19.39 -47.08
CA GLU A 4 -3.40 -18.30 -46.20
C GLU A 4 -2.39 -17.32 -46.81
N THR A 5 -2.46 -16.06 -46.37
CA THR A 5 -1.27 -15.33 -45.92
C THR A 5 -1.63 -14.53 -44.67
N GLY A 6 -1.23 -15.06 -43.52
CA GLY A 6 -1.16 -14.29 -42.29
C GLY A 6 -0.10 -13.21 -42.43
N THR A 7 -0.44 -12.01 -41.99
CA THR A 7 0.55 -10.97 -41.68
C THR A 7 0.54 -10.77 -40.18
N HIS A 8 1.64 -11.25 -39.60
CA HIS A 8 2.12 -11.05 -38.25
C HIS A 8 1.58 -9.79 -37.57
N GLY A 9 0.86 -9.99 -36.47
CA GLY A 9 0.81 -9.03 -35.39
C GLY A 9 2.24 -8.72 -34.95
N SER A 10 2.71 -7.55 -35.35
CA SER A 10 4.00 -7.00 -34.92
C SER A 10 3.89 -6.68 -33.43
N ASN A 11 4.36 -7.61 -32.60
CA ASN A 11 4.64 -7.44 -31.17
C ASN A 11 5.78 -6.41 -30.97
N ARG A 12 5.56 -5.14 -31.33
CA ARG A 12 6.55 -4.06 -31.15
C ARG A 12 6.02 -2.78 -30.51
N GLU A 13 4.75 -2.73 -30.08
CA GLU A 13 4.18 -1.50 -29.47
C GLU A 13 3.89 -1.61 -27.96
N VAL A 14 4.30 -2.68 -27.26
CA VAL A 14 4.11 -2.78 -25.80
C VAL A 14 5.20 -2.08 -24.96
N LEU A 15 6.14 -1.37 -25.58
CA LEU A 15 7.08 -0.50 -24.87
C LEU A 15 6.41 0.86 -24.60
N GLY A 16 5.75 1.02 -23.46
CA GLY A 16 5.32 2.37 -23.03
C GLY A 16 4.38 2.48 -21.86
N ILE A 17 3.70 1.42 -21.42
CA ILE A 17 2.82 1.50 -20.26
C ILE A 17 3.62 1.13 -19.01
N ILE A 18 4.22 2.13 -18.37
CA ILE A 18 4.68 1.99 -16.99
C ILE A 18 3.43 1.60 -16.18
N PRO A 19 3.38 0.41 -15.54
CA PRO A 19 2.18 -0.04 -14.84
C PRO A 19 1.81 0.97 -13.75
N HIS A 20 0.55 1.38 -13.67
CA HIS A 20 0.12 2.38 -12.69
C HIS A 20 0.39 1.87 -11.25
N ILE A 21 1.28 2.56 -10.54
CA ILE A 21 1.51 2.34 -9.10
C ILE A 21 0.65 3.30 -8.32
N ASP A 22 0.05 2.80 -7.25
CA ASP A 22 -0.62 3.61 -6.25
C ASP A 22 -0.02 3.38 -4.85
N SER A 23 -0.40 4.25 -3.92
CA SER A 23 0.01 4.14 -2.52
C SER A 23 -0.47 2.85 -1.84
N ASN A 24 -1.47 2.14 -2.39
CA ASN A 24 -1.92 0.83 -1.86
C ASN A 24 -0.93 -0.28 -2.18
N GLN A 25 -0.35 -0.28 -3.39
CA GLN A 25 0.73 -1.19 -3.76
C GLN A 25 1.96 -0.97 -2.86
N LEU A 26 2.31 0.29 -2.58
CA LEU A 26 3.35 0.63 -1.60
C LEU A 26 3.03 0.08 -0.21
N ALA A 27 1.81 0.31 0.30
CA ALA A 27 1.40 -0.20 1.62
C ALA A 27 1.56 -1.72 1.72
N ASN A 28 1.20 -2.45 0.67
CA ASN A 28 1.33 -3.90 0.63
C ASN A 28 2.80 -4.36 0.60
N ALA A 29 3.65 -3.71 -0.20
CA ALA A 29 5.08 -4.01 -0.22
C ALA A 29 5.72 -3.81 1.17
N ILE A 30 5.36 -2.73 1.85
CA ILE A 30 5.80 -2.45 3.23
C ILE A 30 5.31 -3.53 4.20
N ARG A 31 4.01 -3.87 4.17
CA ARG A 31 3.41 -4.90 5.05
C ARG A 31 4.09 -6.26 4.88
N LEU A 32 4.51 -6.59 3.66
CA LEU A 32 5.22 -7.82 3.33
C LEU A 32 6.73 -7.76 3.64
N GLY A 33 7.25 -6.61 4.06
CA GLY A 33 8.67 -6.42 4.35
C GLY A 33 9.56 -6.41 3.09
N ASN A 34 8.98 -6.24 1.89
CA ASN A 34 9.76 -6.21 0.67
C ASN A 34 10.37 -4.82 0.43
N ILE A 35 11.54 -4.58 1.02
CA ILE A 35 12.26 -3.30 0.96
C ILE A 35 12.50 -2.88 -0.50
N ALA A 36 12.94 -3.81 -1.36
CA ALA A 36 13.28 -3.50 -2.75
C ALA A 36 12.05 -2.99 -3.53
N GLN A 37 10.94 -3.73 -3.46
CA GLN A 37 9.69 -3.30 -4.12
C GLN A 37 9.11 -2.04 -3.49
N ALA A 38 9.18 -1.89 -2.16
CA ALA A 38 8.66 -0.72 -1.49
C ALA A 38 9.44 0.56 -1.88
N LEU A 39 10.76 0.48 -2.00
CA LEU A 39 11.59 1.59 -2.47
C LEU A 39 11.31 1.93 -3.93
N GLU A 40 11.16 0.92 -4.81
CA GLU A 40 10.78 1.13 -6.20
C GLU A 40 9.43 1.87 -6.30
N PHE A 41 8.44 1.42 -5.53
CA PHE A 41 7.10 2.03 -5.54
C PHE A 41 7.13 3.45 -4.98
N GLY A 42 7.86 3.68 -3.88
CA GLY A 42 8.04 5.02 -3.31
C GLY A 42 8.70 5.99 -4.29
N GLU A 43 9.77 5.57 -4.98
CA GLU A 43 10.45 6.40 -5.98
C GLU A 43 9.53 6.71 -7.17
N ARG A 44 8.79 5.72 -7.67
CA ARG A 44 7.88 5.91 -8.79
C ARG A 44 6.73 6.87 -8.46
N LEU A 45 6.17 6.81 -7.24
CA LEU A 45 5.13 7.75 -6.80
C LEU A 45 5.66 9.20 -6.75
N ILE A 46 6.86 9.40 -6.19
CA ILE A 46 7.51 10.72 -6.17
C ILE A 46 7.80 11.23 -7.59
N ASN A 47 8.30 10.37 -8.48
CA ASN A 47 8.56 10.72 -9.88
C ASN A 47 7.29 11.01 -10.68
N CYS A 48 6.14 10.50 -10.24
CA CYS A 48 4.81 10.84 -10.77
C CYS A 48 4.20 12.08 -10.11
N ASN A 49 4.98 12.87 -9.37
CA ASN A 49 4.57 14.06 -8.62
C ASN A 49 3.48 13.79 -7.57
N GLU A 50 3.42 12.59 -6.99
CA GLU A 50 2.62 12.39 -5.78
C GLU A 50 3.34 13.00 -4.57
N PRO A 51 2.75 13.97 -3.84
CA PRO A 51 3.39 14.56 -2.68
C PRO A 51 3.60 13.52 -1.57
N ALA A 52 4.77 13.53 -0.92
CA ALA A 52 5.07 12.55 0.13
C ALA A 52 4.07 12.61 1.30
N LEU A 53 3.49 13.79 1.59
CA LEU A 53 2.42 13.93 2.58
C LEU A 53 1.14 13.18 2.19
N LYS A 54 0.76 13.17 0.90
CA LYS A 54 -0.41 12.45 0.39
C LYS A 54 -0.19 10.94 0.45
N ILE A 55 1.01 10.49 0.08
CA ILE A 55 1.42 9.09 0.22
C ILE A 55 1.33 8.68 1.70
N THR A 56 1.93 9.47 2.58
CA THR A 56 1.92 9.23 4.04
C THR A 56 0.51 9.16 4.61
N ALA A 57 -0.39 10.10 4.25
CA ALA A 57 -1.79 10.06 4.67
C ALA A 57 -2.52 8.79 4.21
N THR A 58 -2.24 8.32 3.00
CA THR A 58 -2.83 7.11 2.43
C THR A 58 -2.32 5.86 3.13
N LEU A 59 -1.01 5.78 3.39
CA LEU A 59 -0.40 4.72 4.18
C LEU A 59 -0.99 4.69 5.60
N THR A 60 -1.06 5.83 6.29
CA THR A 60 -1.63 5.94 7.63
C THR A 60 -3.06 5.44 7.68
N THR A 61 -3.89 5.84 6.72
CA THR A 61 -5.28 5.36 6.62
C THR A 61 -5.34 3.85 6.43
N THR A 62 -4.54 3.31 5.50
CA THR A 62 -4.50 1.88 5.17
C THR A 62 -4.04 1.04 6.36
N PHE A 63 -2.95 1.44 7.02
CA PHE A 63 -2.44 0.75 8.20
C PHE A 63 -3.39 0.82 9.39
N ARG A 64 -4.13 1.93 9.56
CA ARG A 64 -5.16 2.07 10.60
C ARG A 64 -6.31 1.10 10.34
N THR A 65 -6.81 1.05 9.10
CA THR A 65 -7.85 0.09 8.70
C THR A 65 -7.39 -1.34 8.93
N TRP A 66 -6.16 -1.69 8.55
CA TRP A 66 -5.58 -3.01 8.82
C TRP A 66 -5.48 -3.33 10.32
N LEU A 67 -5.01 -2.38 11.13
CA LEU A 67 -4.92 -2.55 12.57
C LEU A 67 -6.30 -2.82 13.18
N THR A 68 -7.30 -2.01 12.84
CA THR A 68 -8.66 -2.18 13.35
C THR A 68 -9.22 -3.54 12.97
N VAL A 69 -9.17 -3.93 11.69
CA VAL A 69 -9.68 -5.24 11.26
C VAL A 69 -8.94 -6.38 11.96
N LYS A 70 -7.60 -6.28 12.08
CA LYS A 70 -6.81 -7.31 12.78
C LYS A 70 -7.18 -7.43 14.25
N GLN A 71 -7.38 -6.32 14.94
CA GLN A 71 -7.80 -6.31 16.34
C GLN A 71 -9.18 -6.97 16.49
N MET A 72 -10.13 -6.67 15.61
CA MET A 72 -11.46 -7.27 15.65
C MET A 72 -11.46 -8.78 15.37
N ILE A 73 -10.56 -9.25 14.50
CA ILE A 73 -10.35 -10.68 14.26
C ILE A 73 -9.85 -11.36 15.55
N ILE A 74 -8.86 -10.75 16.22
CA ILE A 74 -8.27 -11.31 17.46
C ILE A 74 -9.27 -11.34 18.61
N THR A 75 -10.17 -10.35 18.72
CA THR A 75 -11.24 -10.35 19.73
C THR A 75 -12.38 -11.32 19.41
N GLY A 76 -12.31 -12.04 18.29
CA GLY A 76 -13.31 -13.03 17.88
C GLY A 76 -14.58 -12.42 17.28
N CYS A 77 -14.58 -11.14 16.91
CA CYS A 77 -15.75 -10.51 16.32
C CYS A 77 -16.07 -11.09 14.93
N GLN A 78 -17.31 -11.59 14.77
CA GLN A 78 -17.80 -12.16 13.51
C GLN A 78 -18.75 -11.22 12.75
N ASP A 79 -19.14 -10.09 13.35
CA ASP A 79 -20.06 -9.13 12.74
C ASP A 79 -19.31 -8.22 11.76
N ASP A 80 -19.41 -8.54 10.47
CA ASP A 80 -18.78 -7.79 9.40
C ASP A 80 -19.27 -6.33 9.32
N ASN A 81 -20.52 -6.03 9.67
CA ASN A 81 -21.03 -4.66 9.67
C ASN A 81 -20.36 -3.83 10.77
N LYS A 82 -20.23 -4.40 11.96
CA LYS A 82 -19.54 -3.76 13.08
C LYS A 82 -18.05 -3.52 12.77
N ILE A 83 -17.40 -4.49 12.13
CA ILE A 83 -15.99 -4.37 11.73
C ILE A 83 -15.83 -3.31 10.64
N ALA A 84 -16.68 -3.33 9.61
CA ALA A 84 -16.71 -2.35 8.54
C ALA A 84 -16.86 -0.92 9.09
N GLN A 85 -17.80 -0.73 10.02
CA GLN A 85 -18.05 0.57 10.65
C GLN A 85 -16.83 1.07 11.43
N LEU A 86 -16.23 0.23 12.29
CA LEU A 86 -15.07 0.61 13.10
C LEU A 86 -13.81 0.86 12.25
N ALA A 87 -13.64 0.12 11.16
CA ALA A 87 -12.51 0.23 10.27
C ALA A 87 -12.70 1.30 9.17
N ASP A 88 -13.83 1.99 9.16
CA ASP A 88 -14.26 2.96 8.13
C ASP A 88 -14.22 2.36 6.70
N VAL A 89 -14.65 1.11 6.56
CA VAL A 89 -14.68 0.37 5.29
C VAL A 89 -16.11 0.34 4.77
N LYS A 90 -16.39 1.15 3.74
CA LYS A 90 -17.74 1.24 3.14
C LYS A 90 -18.10 0.07 2.21
N ASN A 91 -17.09 -0.55 1.59
CA ASN A 91 -17.30 -1.62 0.62
C ASN A 91 -17.12 -3.00 1.28
N PRO A 92 -18.18 -3.83 1.40
CA PRO A 92 -18.09 -5.16 2.01
C PRO A 92 -17.07 -6.08 1.33
N LYS A 93 -16.92 -5.99 0.00
CA LYS A 93 -15.90 -6.77 -0.73
C LYS A 93 -14.49 -6.39 -0.29
N ARG A 94 -14.25 -5.10 0.01
CA ARG A 94 -12.94 -4.65 0.48
C ARG A 94 -12.63 -5.22 1.88
N LEU A 95 -13.64 -5.31 2.76
CA LEU A 95 -13.46 -5.93 4.08
C LEU A 95 -13.01 -7.40 3.96
N TYR A 96 -13.62 -8.16 3.05
CA TYR A 96 -13.22 -9.54 2.78
C TYR A 96 -11.74 -9.67 2.40
N TYR A 97 -11.25 -8.84 1.47
CA TYR A 97 -9.83 -8.84 1.11
C TYR A 97 -8.91 -8.38 2.25
N ILE A 98 -9.33 -7.36 3.01
CA ILE A 98 -8.54 -6.90 4.16
C ILE A 98 -8.37 -8.01 5.20
N ARG A 99 -9.42 -8.79 5.49
CA ARG A 99 -9.32 -9.94 6.42
C ARG A 99 -8.20 -10.90 6.00
N GLN A 100 -8.07 -11.17 4.69
CA GLN A 100 -7.01 -12.01 4.15
C GLN A 100 -5.64 -11.33 4.24
N GLU A 101 -5.53 -10.05 3.86
CA GLU A 101 -4.29 -9.27 3.93
C GLU A 101 -3.70 -9.26 5.35
N VAL A 102 -4.54 -9.18 6.38
CA VAL A 102 -4.09 -9.06 7.78
C VAL A 102 -4.09 -10.37 8.56
N ALA A 103 -4.55 -11.47 7.98
CA ALA A 103 -4.71 -12.76 8.66
C ALA A 103 -3.42 -13.19 9.40
N ASN A 104 -2.26 -13.02 8.77
CA ASN A 104 -0.95 -13.38 9.32
C ASN A 104 -0.14 -12.18 9.86
N CYS A 105 -0.70 -10.97 9.83
CA CYS A 105 -0.01 -9.79 10.35
C CYS A 105 0.07 -9.79 11.88
N CYS A 106 1.20 -9.31 12.41
CA CYS A 106 1.35 -9.04 13.84
C CYS A 106 0.73 -7.68 14.20
N VAL A 107 -0.14 -7.64 15.22
CA VAL A 107 -0.76 -6.38 15.70
C VAL A 107 0.30 -5.36 16.14
N ASN A 108 1.34 -5.81 16.83
CA ASN A 108 2.39 -4.91 17.31
C ASN A 108 3.17 -4.30 16.13
N LYS A 109 3.40 -5.05 15.05
CA LYS A 109 3.99 -4.51 13.81
C LYS A 109 3.11 -3.40 13.23
N LEU A 110 1.81 -3.64 13.03
CA LEU A 110 0.88 -2.62 12.53
C LEU A 110 0.82 -1.37 13.42
N LYS A 111 0.80 -1.56 14.75
CA LYS A 111 0.82 -0.45 15.72
C LYS A 111 2.12 0.35 15.64
N ASN A 112 3.27 -0.30 15.51
CA ASN A 112 4.56 0.36 15.37
C ASN A 112 4.66 1.09 14.03
N SER A 113 4.19 0.49 12.93
CA SER A 113 4.12 1.15 11.63
C SER A 113 3.31 2.45 11.68
N LEU A 114 2.20 2.49 12.41
CA LEU A 114 1.42 3.73 12.58
C LEU A 114 2.21 4.83 13.31
N LYS A 115 2.95 4.50 14.37
CA LYS A 115 3.80 5.48 15.06
C LYS A 115 4.85 6.07 14.11
N MET A 116 5.48 5.20 13.34
CA MET A 116 6.48 5.55 12.34
C MET A 116 5.89 6.40 11.22
N LEU A 117 4.66 6.15 10.79
CA LEU A 117 3.99 6.98 9.78
C LEU A 117 3.65 8.37 10.31
N LEU A 118 3.29 8.50 11.60
CA LEU A 118 3.10 9.80 12.26
C LEU A 118 4.42 10.59 12.38
N GLU A 119 5.52 9.92 12.67
CA GLU A 119 6.86 10.54 12.66
C GLU A 119 7.23 11.05 11.27
N LEU A 120 6.95 10.28 10.22
CA LEU A 120 7.16 10.72 8.84
C LEU A 120 6.31 11.94 8.50
N GLU A 121 5.03 11.95 8.86
CA GLU A 121 4.16 13.10 8.65
C GLU A 121 4.72 14.36 9.31
N LEU A 122 5.22 14.23 10.55
CA LEU A 122 5.83 15.33 11.28
C LEU A 122 7.09 15.85 10.56
N ILE A 123 8.01 14.95 10.18
CA ILE A 123 9.25 15.27 9.46
C ILE A 123 8.95 16.02 8.15
N LEU A 124 7.97 15.54 7.38
CA LEU A 124 7.56 16.17 6.12
C LEU A 124 6.95 17.56 6.35
N LYS A 125 6.13 17.74 7.39
CA LYS A 125 5.57 19.06 7.76
C LYS A 125 6.63 20.07 8.19
N PHE A 126 7.79 19.61 8.67
CA PHE A 126 8.93 20.47 8.98
C PHE A 126 9.78 20.85 7.75
N GLY A 127 9.40 20.41 6.54
CA GLY A 127 10.08 20.78 5.30
C GLY A 127 11.38 20.01 5.04
N VAL A 128 11.55 18.84 5.66
CA VAL A 128 12.65 17.92 5.32
C VAL A 128 12.44 17.38 3.90
N ASP A 129 13.54 17.10 3.19
CA ASP A 129 13.52 16.54 1.84
C ASP A 129 12.59 15.32 1.73
N GLU A 130 11.57 15.43 0.87
CA GLU A 130 10.50 14.46 0.78
C GLU A 130 10.99 13.06 0.38
N LYS A 131 11.91 13.00 -0.59
CA LYS A 131 12.43 11.74 -1.13
C LYS A 131 13.26 11.03 -0.07
N LEU A 132 14.18 11.74 0.57
CA LEU A 132 15.03 11.19 1.62
C LEU A 132 14.21 10.72 2.83
N ALA A 133 13.24 11.53 3.28
CA ALA A 133 12.38 11.20 4.41
C ALA A 133 11.55 9.94 4.12
N LEU A 134 10.92 9.86 2.94
CA LEU A 134 10.10 8.72 2.55
C LEU A 134 10.92 7.44 2.41
N GLN A 135 12.05 7.47 1.70
CA GLN A 135 12.90 6.29 1.50
C GLN A 135 13.45 5.76 2.82
N THR A 136 13.92 6.66 3.70
CA THR A 136 14.40 6.29 5.04
C THR A 136 13.29 5.60 5.83
N GLN A 137 12.06 6.13 5.78
CA GLN A 137 10.96 5.54 6.52
C GLN A 137 10.49 4.22 5.96
N ILE A 138 10.49 4.04 4.63
CA ILE A 138 10.16 2.77 3.98
C ILE A 138 11.07 1.65 4.49
N ILE A 139 12.39 1.88 4.55
CA ILE A 139 13.36 0.89 5.05
C ILE A 139 13.02 0.49 6.49
N LYS A 140 12.79 1.48 7.35
CA LYS A 140 12.45 1.22 8.75
C LYS A 140 11.11 0.46 8.88
N LEU A 141 10.09 0.82 8.09
CA LEU A 141 8.76 0.21 8.15
C LEU A 141 8.74 -1.25 7.68
N CYS A 142 9.68 -1.66 6.83
CA CYS A 142 9.80 -3.03 6.34
C CYS A 142 10.55 -3.97 7.30
N SER A 143 11.21 -3.43 8.33
CA SER A 143 11.96 -4.20 9.35
C SER A 143 11.01 -4.72 10.44
#